data_AF-A0A0B7KDT0-F1
#
_entry.id   AF-A0A0B7KDT0-F1
#
_cell.length_a   1.000
_cell.length_b   1.000
_cell.length_c   1.000
_cell.angle_alpha   90.00
_cell.angle_beta   90.00
_cell.angle_gamma   90.00
#
_symmetry.space_group_name_H-M   'P 1'
#
loop_
_entity.id
_entity.type
_entity.pdbx_description
1 polymer ?
#
loop_
_entity_poly.entity_id
_entity_poly.type
_entity_poly.pdbx_seq_one_letter_code
_entity_poly.pdbx_strand_id
1 'polypeptide(L)'
;MGGGMADKGIVFVTFNYRTGSFGWLAHPDLSNDMKLETGSESSGNWGMLDQFAALKWVYANIAAFGGDPHRIVVMGQSAGSASTQHMLNSELTRGLIKDAIIQSGGIRYVDSKNIPSIGELRKLSASALTEKLLTSPRDREWAFTATLDYYAMPDTYYNTLLKGLAQDVPIITGNTRDESGAVFGLNILLKEYHNSAIKTYGSEWGQRFLHWYPAFLHWYPALDSKSASIAYNTQWT
;
A
#
# COMPACT_ATOMS: atom_id res chain seq x y z
N MET A 1 -20.51 3.46 5.59
CA MET A 1 -19.73 4.72 5.70
C MET A 1 -20.43 5.89 5.03
N GLY A 2 -21.01 5.75 3.84
CA GLY A 2 -21.62 6.89 3.12
C GLY A 2 -22.73 7.65 3.86
N GLY A 3 -23.71 6.95 4.46
CA GLY A 3 -24.84 7.61 5.15
C GLY A 3 -24.42 8.58 6.26
N GLY A 4 -23.55 8.14 7.18
CA GLY A 4 -23.07 8.99 8.28
C GLY A 4 -22.17 10.16 7.86
N MET A 5 -21.62 10.14 6.63
CA MET A 5 -20.91 11.29 6.05
C MET A 5 -21.89 12.28 5.41
N ALA A 6 -22.92 11.77 4.72
CA ALA A 6 -23.98 12.59 4.15
C ALA A 6 -24.72 13.40 5.24
N ASP A 7 -24.98 12.80 6.41
CA ASP A 7 -25.57 13.48 7.57
C ASP A 7 -24.72 14.67 8.09
N LYS A 8 -23.44 14.68 7.76
CA LYS A 8 -22.50 15.76 8.09
C LYS A 8 -22.30 16.76 6.94
N GLY A 9 -23.13 16.68 5.89
CA GLY A 9 -23.03 17.53 4.71
C GLY A 9 -21.83 17.21 3.81
N ILE A 10 -21.32 15.97 3.85
CA ILE A 10 -20.17 15.53 3.06
C ILE A 10 -20.66 14.67 1.89
N VAL A 11 -20.24 14.99 0.67
CA VAL A 11 -20.42 14.11 -0.49
C VAL A 11 -19.39 12.98 -0.40
N PHE A 12 -19.87 11.75 -0.23
CA PHE A 12 -19.03 10.57 -0.11
C PHE A 12 -19.01 9.78 -1.40
N VAL A 13 -17.82 9.61 -2.00
CA VAL A 13 -17.64 8.88 -3.25
C VAL A 13 -16.92 7.56 -3.00
N THR A 14 -17.48 6.46 -3.48
CA THR A 14 -16.83 5.15 -3.56
C THR A 14 -16.72 4.73 -5.00
N PHE A 15 -15.64 4.04 -5.35
CA PHE A 15 -15.42 3.57 -6.70
C PHE A 15 -14.68 2.23 -6.68
N ASN A 16 -14.78 1.50 -7.79
CA ASN A 16 -14.03 0.28 -8.02
C ASN A 16 -12.81 0.60 -8.89
N TYR A 17 -11.77 -0.21 -8.76
CA TYR A 17 -10.58 -0.19 -9.62
C TYR A 17 -10.17 -1.62 -9.94
N ARG A 18 -9.41 -1.83 -11.01
CA ARG A 18 -8.92 -3.17 -11.37
C ARG A 18 -8.03 -3.75 -10.26
N THR A 19 -8.20 -5.02 -9.96
CA THR A 19 -7.43 -5.76 -8.93
C THR A 19 -6.79 -7.02 -9.52
N GLY A 20 -5.96 -7.71 -8.73
CA GLY A 20 -5.25 -8.91 -9.20
C GLY A 20 -4.36 -8.63 -10.41
N SER A 21 -4.27 -9.58 -11.33
CA SER A 21 -3.53 -9.41 -12.58
C SER A 21 -4.05 -8.25 -13.43
N PHE A 22 -5.36 -8.02 -13.45
CA PHE A 22 -5.94 -6.92 -14.23
C PHE A 22 -5.54 -5.54 -13.71
N GLY A 23 -5.27 -5.44 -12.41
CA GLY A 23 -4.86 -4.19 -11.77
C GLY A 23 -3.35 -3.99 -11.73
N TRP A 24 -2.58 -5.08 -11.60
CA TRP A 24 -1.20 -4.99 -11.12
C TRP A 24 -0.16 -5.74 -11.95
N LEU A 25 -0.54 -6.25 -13.12
CA LEU A 25 0.37 -7.00 -13.99
C LEU A 25 1.34 -6.08 -14.74
N ALA A 26 2.63 -6.26 -14.47
CA ALA A 26 3.73 -5.69 -15.26
C ALA A 26 4.29 -6.73 -16.24
N HIS A 27 4.60 -6.29 -17.47
CA HIS A 27 5.20 -7.15 -18.49
C HIS A 27 5.89 -6.29 -19.57
N PRO A 28 7.07 -6.68 -20.12
CA PRO A 28 7.76 -5.93 -21.17
C PRO A 28 6.88 -5.54 -22.38
N ASP A 29 6.07 -6.48 -22.89
CA ASP A 29 5.13 -6.18 -23.98
C ASP A 29 4.09 -5.11 -23.61
N LEU A 30 3.62 -5.09 -22.36
CA LEU A 30 2.71 -4.04 -21.87
C LEU A 30 3.45 -2.69 -21.72
N SER A 31 4.72 -2.72 -21.34
CA SER A 31 5.55 -1.51 -21.32
C SER A 31 5.79 -0.95 -22.73
N ASN A 32 5.91 -1.82 -23.75
CA ASN A 32 5.97 -1.40 -25.15
C ASN A 32 4.64 -0.75 -25.60
N ASP A 33 3.51 -1.36 -25.26
CA ASP A 33 2.19 -0.78 -25.54
C ASP A 33 2.07 0.61 -24.87
N MET A 34 2.48 0.75 -23.61
CA MET A 34 2.48 2.05 -22.90
C MET A 34 3.43 3.08 -23.50
N LYS A 35 4.57 2.65 -24.02
CA LYS A 35 5.53 3.54 -24.69
C LYS A 35 4.93 4.14 -25.95
N LEU A 36 4.14 3.37 -26.70
CA LEU A 36 3.43 3.85 -27.88
C LEU A 36 2.34 4.88 -27.52
N GLU A 37 1.61 4.65 -26.42
CA GLU A 37 0.49 5.51 -26.00
C GLU A 37 0.93 6.77 -25.24
N THR A 38 1.97 6.66 -24.40
CA THR A 38 2.32 7.70 -23.42
C THR A 38 3.76 8.19 -23.52
N GLY A 39 4.60 7.54 -24.34
CA GLY A 39 6.04 7.77 -24.37
C GLY A 39 6.80 7.16 -23.17
N SER A 40 6.10 6.58 -22.20
CA SER A 40 6.70 5.95 -21.01
C SER A 40 6.77 4.43 -21.14
N GLU A 41 7.95 3.86 -20.85
CA GLU A 41 8.17 2.42 -20.83
C GLU A 41 7.77 1.81 -19.48
N SER A 42 6.47 1.87 -19.16
CA SER A 42 5.91 1.53 -17.85
C SER A 42 4.79 0.47 -17.92
N SER A 43 4.66 -0.38 -16.91
CA SER A 43 3.52 -1.29 -16.75
C SER A 43 3.33 -1.74 -15.30
N GLY A 44 2.14 -2.24 -14.95
CA GLY A 44 1.85 -2.82 -13.64
C GLY A 44 1.02 -1.98 -12.68
N ASN A 45 0.68 -0.74 -13.01
CA ASN A 45 -0.09 0.14 -12.12
C ASN A 45 -1.49 0.49 -12.67
N TRP A 46 -2.14 -0.45 -13.36
CA TRP A 46 -3.44 -0.22 -13.99
C TRP A 46 -4.55 0.12 -13.00
N GLY A 47 -4.58 -0.58 -11.86
CA GLY A 47 -5.50 -0.29 -10.77
C GLY A 47 -5.24 1.09 -10.17
N MET A 48 -3.98 1.52 -10.10
CA MET A 48 -3.62 2.87 -9.66
C MET A 48 -4.07 3.93 -10.68
N LEU A 49 -3.88 3.69 -11.97
CA LEU A 49 -4.34 4.59 -13.04
C LEU A 49 -5.88 4.70 -13.06
N ASP A 50 -6.61 3.63 -12.77
CA ASP A 50 -8.07 3.68 -12.60
C ASP A 50 -8.48 4.59 -11.44
N GLN A 51 -7.77 4.49 -10.31
CA GLN A 51 -8.02 5.35 -9.16
C GLN A 51 -7.71 6.82 -9.48
N PHE A 52 -6.65 7.09 -10.25
CA PHE A 52 -6.32 8.45 -10.70
C PHE A 52 -7.39 8.99 -11.66
N ALA A 53 -7.90 8.14 -12.55
CA ALA A 53 -9.01 8.49 -13.44
C ALA A 53 -10.29 8.78 -12.66
N ALA A 54 -10.60 7.99 -11.63
CA ALA A 54 -11.72 8.23 -10.73
C ALA A 54 -11.59 9.58 -9.99
N LEU A 55 -10.39 9.90 -9.47
CA LEU A 55 -10.13 11.19 -8.84
C LEU A 55 -10.30 12.37 -9.81
N LYS A 56 -9.79 12.25 -11.04
CA LYS A 56 -9.99 13.26 -12.09
C LYS A 56 -11.46 13.44 -12.44
N TRP A 57 -12.22 12.34 -12.51
CA TRP A 57 -13.67 12.40 -12.71
C TRP A 57 -14.36 13.12 -11.56
N VAL A 58 -14.01 12.81 -10.30
CA VAL A 58 -14.56 13.51 -9.12
C VAL A 58 -14.24 15.00 -9.21
N TYR A 59 -12.98 15.37 -9.44
CA TYR A 59 -12.59 16.78 -9.56
C TYR A 59 -13.39 17.52 -10.65
N ALA A 60 -13.63 16.89 -11.80
CA ALA A 60 -14.36 17.51 -12.89
C ALA A 60 -15.90 17.58 -12.66
N ASN A 61 -16.47 16.71 -11.83
CA ASN A 61 -17.92 16.51 -11.79
C ASN A 61 -18.57 16.74 -10.41
N ILE A 62 -17.82 16.73 -9.30
CA ILE A 62 -18.40 16.69 -7.95
C ILE A 62 -19.25 17.93 -7.61
N ALA A 63 -19.02 19.05 -8.29
CA ALA A 63 -19.84 20.25 -8.18
C ALA A 63 -21.32 19.99 -8.53
N ALA A 64 -21.58 19.13 -9.53
CA ALA A 64 -22.95 18.75 -9.91
C ALA A 64 -23.67 17.93 -8.83
N PHE A 65 -22.92 17.35 -7.89
CA PHE A 65 -23.42 16.56 -6.76
C PHE A 65 -23.40 17.35 -5.44
N GLY A 66 -23.13 18.65 -5.50
CA GLY A 66 -23.09 19.53 -4.33
C GLY A 66 -21.77 19.50 -3.55
N GLY A 67 -20.71 18.88 -4.09
CA GLY A 67 -19.38 18.91 -3.50
C GLY A 67 -18.51 20.05 -4.03
N ASP A 68 -17.41 20.33 -3.36
CA ASP A 68 -16.42 21.33 -3.78
C ASP A 68 -15.18 20.63 -4.37
N PRO A 69 -14.89 20.81 -5.68
CA PRO A 69 -13.75 20.15 -6.33
C PRO A 69 -12.39 20.60 -5.77
N HIS A 70 -12.32 21.73 -5.07
CA HIS A 70 -11.09 22.23 -4.44
C HIS A 70 -10.94 21.79 -2.97
N ARG A 71 -11.87 20.99 -2.44
CA ARG A 71 -11.86 20.46 -1.07
C ARG A 71 -11.99 18.94 -1.04
N ILE A 72 -11.29 18.27 -1.95
CA ILE A 72 -11.28 16.81 -2.04
C ILE A 72 -10.34 16.22 -0.99
N VAL A 73 -10.87 15.35 -0.15
CA VAL A 73 -10.10 14.51 0.79
C VAL A 73 -10.05 13.09 0.26
N VAL A 74 -8.85 12.55 0.07
CA VAL A 74 -8.66 11.13 -0.31
C VAL A 74 -8.40 10.31 0.94
N MET A 75 -9.12 9.20 1.09
CA MET A 75 -8.91 8.29 2.22
C MET A 75 -8.88 6.83 1.78
N GLY A 76 -8.10 6.03 2.49
CA GLY A 76 -8.14 4.59 2.29
C GLY A 76 -7.49 3.78 3.41
N GLN A 77 -7.94 2.54 3.50
CA GLN A 77 -7.51 1.55 4.49
C GLN A 77 -6.79 0.38 3.82
N SER A 78 -5.73 -0.12 4.46
CA SER A 78 -4.88 -1.20 3.97
C SER A 78 -4.32 -0.91 2.56
N ALA A 79 -4.68 -1.70 1.55
CA ALA A 79 -4.33 -1.41 0.16
C ALA A 79 -4.83 -0.02 -0.30
N GLY A 80 -5.93 0.47 0.27
CA GLY A 80 -6.43 1.83 0.04
C GLY A 80 -5.56 2.93 0.64
N SER A 81 -4.81 2.64 1.71
CA SER A 81 -3.88 3.60 2.30
C SER A 81 -2.61 3.73 1.45
N ALA A 82 -2.10 2.62 0.92
CA ALA A 82 -1.06 2.62 -0.09
C ALA A 82 -1.52 3.39 -1.34
N SER A 83 -2.73 3.13 -1.80
CA SER A 83 -3.37 3.85 -2.91
C SER A 83 -3.43 5.37 -2.67
N THR A 84 -3.83 5.79 -1.47
CA THR A 84 -3.83 7.22 -1.07
C THR A 84 -2.42 7.80 -1.11
N GLN A 85 -1.42 7.08 -0.60
CA GLN A 85 -0.02 7.50 -0.71
C GLN A 85 0.45 7.60 -2.16
N HIS A 86 0.07 6.66 -3.03
CA HIS A 86 0.43 6.69 -4.45
C HIS A 86 -0.12 7.91 -5.16
N MET A 87 -1.36 8.32 -4.87
CA MET A 87 -1.91 9.59 -5.38
C MET A 87 -1.05 10.78 -4.92
N LEU A 88 -0.76 10.89 -3.62
CA LEU A 88 0.07 11.98 -3.10
C LEU A 88 1.49 12.04 -3.69
N ASN A 89 2.02 10.92 -4.16
CA ASN A 89 3.37 10.84 -4.72
C ASN A 89 3.41 10.87 -6.27
N SER A 90 2.26 10.97 -6.94
CA SER A 90 2.18 10.97 -8.40
C SER A 90 1.88 12.36 -8.97
N GLU A 91 2.66 12.75 -9.98
CA GLU A 91 2.40 13.95 -10.78
C GLU A 91 1.02 13.92 -11.46
N LEU A 92 0.51 12.72 -11.78
CA LEU A 92 -0.75 12.54 -12.49
C LEU A 92 -1.97 12.99 -11.69
N THR A 93 -1.83 13.23 -10.38
CA THR A 93 -2.91 13.71 -9.50
C THR A 93 -2.56 15.02 -8.79
N ARG A 94 -1.44 15.67 -9.16
CA ARG A 94 -0.98 16.89 -8.50
C ARG A 94 -2.03 18.00 -8.57
N GLY A 95 -2.32 18.60 -7.43
CA GLY A 95 -3.27 19.72 -7.31
C GLY A 95 -4.74 19.32 -7.27
N LEU A 96 -5.07 18.03 -7.28
CA LEU A 96 -6.45 17.53 -7.18
C LEU A 96 -6.87 17.20 -5.75
N ILE A 97 -5.92 17.14 -4.81
CA ILE A 97 -6.14 16.66 -3.44
C ILE A 97 -5.86 17.81 -2.47
N LYS A 98 -6.77 18.00 -1.52
CA LYS A 98 -6.64 19.01 -0.48
C LYS A 98 -6.08 18.44 0.83
N ASP A 99 -6.55 17.25 1.22
CA ASP A 99 -6.11 16.54 2.43
C ASP A 99 -6.14 15.02 2.20
N ALA A 100 -5.44 14.25 3.04
CA ALA A 100 -5.41 12.79 2.93
C ALA A 100 -5.51 12.04 4.27
N ILE A 101 -6.13 10.85 4.24
CA ILE A 101 -6.25 9.95 5.39
C ILE A 101 -5.71 8.55 5.03
N ILE A 102 -4.64 8.12 5.70
CA ILE A 102 -3.90 6.88 5.41
C ILE A 102 -4.04 5.92 6.59
N GLN A 103 -4.64 4.76 6.38
CA GLN A 103 -4.90 3.79 7.45
C GLN A 103 -4.25 2.43 7.11
N SER A 104 -3.18 2.00 7.81
CA SER A 104 -2.63 0.62 7.74
C SER A 104 -1.84 0.16 6.46
N GLY A 105 -0.75 0.83 6.02
CA GLY A 105 -0.06 0.51 4.73
C GLY A 105 1.29 -0.24 4.75
N GLY A 106 1.66 -0.94 3.66
CA GLY A 106 2.99 -1.56 3.41
C GLY A 106 3.26 -2.04 1.94
N ILE A 107 4.53 -2.33 1.56
CA ILE A 107 5.02 -2.52 0.15
C ILE A 107 6.07 -3.65 -0.01
N ARG A 108 5.99 -4.53 -1.06
CA ARG A 108 7.09 -5.14 -1.89
C ARG A 108 6.64 -6.35 -2.75
N TYR A 109 7.20 -6.57 -3.98
CA TYR A 109 6.85 -7.75 -4.83
C TYR A 109 7.83 -8.24 -5.94
N VAL A 110 8.71 -7.43 -6.55
CA VAL A 110 9.07 -7.66 -7.97
C VAL A 110 9.95 -8.90 -8.33
N ASP A 111 10.51 -9.65 -7.39
CA ASP A 111 11.64 -10.55 -7.72
C ASP A 111 11.28 -12.01 -8.11
N SER A 112 10.02 -12.48 -8.07
CA SER A 112 9.80 -13.95 -7.90
C SER A 112 9.29 -14.80 -9.06
N LYS A 113 9.00 -14.32 -10.30
CA LYS A 113 8.15 -15.12 -11.22
C LYS A 113 8.61 -15.55 -12.61
N ASN A 114 9.73 -15.12 -13.17
CA ASN A 114 10.34 -15.76 -14.35
C ASN A 114 9.36 -16.26 -15.46
N ILE A 115 8.37 -15.43 -15.85
CA ILE A 115 7.40 -15.73 -16.93
C ILE A 115 7.90 -15.03 -18.22
N PRO A 116 8.00 -15.73 -19.37
CA PRO A 116 8.73 -15.21 -20.52
C PRO A 116 7.94 -14.34 -21.51
N SER A 117 6.59 -14.30 -21.49
CA SER A 117 5.81 -13.44 -22.40
C SER A 117 4.35 -13.15 -21.97
N ILE A 118 3.74 -12.04 -22.46
CA ILE A 118 2.34 -11.68 -22.20
C ILE A 118 1.38 -12.64 -22.92
N GLY A 119 1.83 -13.21 -24.05
CA GLY A 119 1.05 -14.13 -24.87
C GLY A 119 0.72 -15.42 -24.14
N GLU A 120 1.64 -15.93 -23.31
CA GLU A 120 1.37 -17.10 -22.46
C GLU A 120 0.44 -16.76 -21.29
N LEU A 121 0.57 -15.55 -20.72
CA LEU A 121 -0.29 -15.12 -19.62
C LEU A 121 -1.75 -14.93 -20.07
N ARG A 122 -1.99 -14.38 -21.28
CA ARG A 122 -3.33 -14.13 -21.84
C ARG A 122 -4.14 -15.40 -22.12
N LYS A 123 -3.50 -16.58 -22.17
CA LYS A 123 -4.18 -17.87 -22.36
C LYS A 123 -4.83 -18.40 -21.07
N LEU A 124 -4.50 -17.82 -19.92
CA LEU A 124 -5.04 -18.23 -18.63
C LEU A 124 -6.47 -17.70 -18.43
N SER A 125 -7.32 -18.50 -17.78
CA SER A 125 -8.66 -18.05 -17.39
C SER A 125 -8.58 -16.98 -16.29
N ALA A 126 -9.62 -16.15 -16.19
CA ALA A 126 -9.74 -15.17 -15.10
C ALA A 126 -9.69 -15.83 -13.71
N SER A 127 -10.20 -17.06 -13.58
CA SER A 127 -10.07 -17.85 -12.34
C SER A 127 -8.63 -18.26 -12.07
N ALA A 128 -7.90 -18.76 -13.07
CA ALA A 128 -6.48 -19.12 -12.93
C ALA A 128 -5.60 -17.92 -12.55
N LEU A 129 -5.99 -16.71 -12.94
CA LEU A 129 -5.35 -15.46 -12.57
C LEU A 129 -5.69 -14.98 -11.13
N THR A 130 -6.76 -15.49 -10.53
CA THR A 130 -7.33 -14.98 -9.27
C THR A 130 -7.40 -16.00 -8.13
N GLU A 131 -7.20 -17.29 -8.41
CA GLU A 131 -7.50 -18.40 -7.49
C GLU A 131 -6.74 -18.38 -6.16
N LYS A 132 -5.54 -17.77 -6.11
CA LYS A 132 -4.78 -17.60 -4.86
C LYS A 132 -4.75 -16.16 -4.34
N LEU A 133 -5.58 -15.26 -4.86
CA LEU A 133 -5.67 -13.88 -4.37
C LEU A 133 -6.40 -13.73 -3.02
N LEU A 134 -7.06 -14.79 -2.54
CA LEU A 134 -7.97 -14.74 -1.38
C LEU A 134 -7.50 -15.51 -0.13
N THR A 135 -6.35 -16.20 -0.14
CA THR A 135 -5.83 -16.96 1.01
C THR A 135 -4.72 -16.23 1.77
N SER A 136 -4.62 -16.36 3.11
CA SER A 136 -3.70 -15.63 4.01
C SER A 136 -2.37 -15.11 3.40
N PRO A 137 -1.97 -13.84 3.65
CA PRO A 137 -0.76 -13.23 3.10
C PRO A 137 0.57 -13.87 3.58
N ARG A 138 0.53 -14.74 4.60
CA ARG A 138 1.74 -15.30 5.23
C ARG A 138 2.35 -16.49 4.48
N ASP A 139 1.62 -17.09 3.54
CA ASP A 139 2.03 -18.32 2.82
C ASP A 139 2.13 -18.16 1.31
N ARG A 140 2.14 -16.92 0.80
CA ARG A 140 2.21 -16.68 -0.66
C ARG A 140 3.63 -16.36 -1.10
N GLU A 141 4.14 -17.17 -2.04
CA GLU A 141 5.32 -16.84 -2.85
C GLU A 141 5.16 -15.59 -3.75
N TRP A 142 3.94 -15.04 -3.86
CA TRP A 142 3.59 -13.96 -4.79
C TRP A 142 2.31 -13.18 -4.41
N ALA A 143 2.24 -11.89 -4.75
CA ALA A 143 1.07 -11.03 -4.55
C ALA A 143 0.94 -9.99 -5.68
N PHE A 144 -0.28 -9.60 -6.06
CA PHE A 144 -0.51 -8.51 -7.02
C PHE A 144 -0.52 -7.17 -6.28
N THR A 145 0.55 -6.39 -6.41
CA THR A 145 0.75 -5.10 -5.72
C THR A 145 1.29 -4.04 -6.67
N ALA A 146 1.31 -2.77 -6.24
CA ALA A 146 1.92 -1.67 -6.99
C ALA A 146 3.40 -1.93 -7.36
N THR A 147 3.80 -1.45 -8.53
CA THR A 147 5.17 -1.55 -9.07
C THR A 147 5.80 -0.17 -9.20
N LEU A 148 7.12 -0.06 -9.05
CA LEU A 148 7.83 1.17 -9.39
C LEU A 148 7.97 1.24 -10.92
N ASP A 149 7.18 2.11 -11.55
CA ASP A 149 7.07 2.19 -13.02
C ASP A 149 7.57 3.52 -13.61
N TYR A 150 8.02 4.44 -12.76
CA TYR A 150 8.51 5.78 -13.11
C TYR A 150 7.50 6.66 -13.87
N TYR A 151 6.23 6.27 -13.90
CA TYR A 151 5.14 7.00 -14.56
C TYR A 151 4.00 7.30 -13.59
N ALA A 152 3.26 6.27 -13.16
CA ALA A 152 2.24 6.42 -12.14
C ALA A 152 2.89 6.54 -10.76
N MET A 153 3.96 5.77 -10.51
CA MET A 153 4.81 5.83 -9.34
C MET A 153 6.21 6.32 -9.76
N PRO A 154 6.51 7.63 -9.62
CA PRO A 154 7.72 8.22 -10.19
C PRO A 154 9.01 7.85 -9.45
N ASP A 155 8.92 7.49 -8.16
CA ASP A 155 10.07 7.09 -7.35
C ASP A 155 9.64 6.23 -6.15
N THR A 156 10.60 5.62 -5.47
CA THR A 156 10.35 4.93 -4.19
C THR A 156 9.88 5.91 -3.12
N TYR A 157 9.07 5.43 -2.17
CA TYR A 157 8.59 6.25 -1.06
C TYR A 157 9.73 6.92 -0.26
N TYR A 158 10.85 6.22 -0.07
CA TYR A 158 12.01 6.78 0.61
C TYR A 158 12.60 7.96 -0.17
N ASN A 159 12.73 7.84 -1.49
CA ASN A 159 13.25 8.91 -2.32
C ASN A 159 12.27 10.08 -2.44
N THR A 160 10.95 9.84 -2.45
CA THR A 160 9.99 10.93 -2.48
C THR A 160 10.04 11.77 -1.20
N LEU A 161 10.31 11.16 -0.04
CA LEU A 161 10.58 11.86 1.21
C LEU A 161 11.87 12.69 1.15
N LEU A 162 12.97 12.11 0.66
CA LEU A 162 14.26 12.81 0.56
C LEU A 162 14.23 13.98 -0.43
N LYS A 163 13.55 13.79 -1.56
CA LYS A 163 13.50 14.76 -2.67
C LYS A 163 12.34 15.74 -2.55
N GLY A 164 11.41 15.53 -1.61
CA GLY A 164 10.21 16.36 -1.47
C GLY A 164 9.26 16.27 -2.68
N LEU A 165 9.17 15.10 -3.32
CA LEU A 165 8.35 14.91 -4.53
C LEU A 165 6.85 14.79 -4.20
N ALA A 166 6.49 14.41 -2.98
CA ALA A 166 5.10 14.30 -2.58
C ALA A 166 4.38 15.65 -2.61
N GLN A 167 3.07 15.62 -2.84
CA GLN A 167 2.21 16.79 -2.69
C GLN A 167 2.22 17.27 -1.23
N ASP A 168 2.35 18.59 -1.03
CA ASP A 168 2.36 19.22 0.29
C ASP A 168 0.92 19.48 0.77
N VAL A 169 0.32 18.45 1.37
CA VAL A 169 -1.05 18.49 1.90
C VAL A 169 -1.10 17.92 3.32
N PRO A 170 -2.05 18.36 4.17
CA PRO A 170 -2.24 17.74 5.48
C PRO A 170 -2.58 16.26 5.39
N ILE A 171 -1.95 15.46 6.26
CA ILE A 171 -2.14 14.00 6.33
C ILE A 171 -2.57 13.61 7.75
N ILE A 172 -3.64 12.82 7.84
CA ILE A 172 -3.97 12.04 9.04
C ILE A 172 -3.56 10.59 8.77
N THR A 173 -2.73 10.01 9.64
CA THR A 173 -2.31 8.61 9.53
C THR A 173 -2.49 7.88 10.87
N GLY A 174 -2.76 6.58 10.81
CA GLY A 174 -2.92 5.77 12.02
C GLY A 174 -3.04 4.28 11.73
N ASN A 175 -2.81 3.50 12.79
CA ASN A 175 -2.87 2.05 12.80
C ASN A 175 -3.77 1.59 13.94
N THR A 176 -4.39 0.43 13.80
CA THR A 176 -5.07 -0.20 14.94
C THR A 176 -4.02 -0.81 15.87
N ARG A 177 -4.32 -0.91 17.17
CA ARG A 177 -3.43 -1.51 18.17
C ARG A 177 -2.95 -2.91 17.77
N ASP A 178 -3.84 -3.71 17.16
CA ASP A 178 -3.66 -5.14 16.90
C ASP A 178 -3.83 -5.49 15.40
N GLU A 179 -3.10 -4.79 14.52
CA GLU A 179 -3.13 -5.05 13.08
C GLU A 179 -2.66 -6.47 12.72
N SER A 180 -3.47 -7.21 11.95
CA SER A 180 -3.29 -8.64 11.64
C SER A 180 -3.75 -9.62 12.72
N GLY A 181 -4.50 -9.12 13.72
CA GLY A 181 -5.08 -9.91 14.81
C GLY A 181 -4.12 -10.05 15.99
N ALA A 182 -4.58 -9.71 17.19
CA ALA A 182 -3.88 -10.03 18.42
C ALA A 182 -3.80 -11.55 18.59
N VAL A 183 -2.64 -12.14 18.29
CA VAL A 183 -2.36 -13.52 18.70
C VAL A 183 -1.88 -13.46 20.14
N PHE A 184 -2.80 -13.68 21.09
CA PHE A 184 -2.41 -13.87 22.49
C PHE A 184 -1.61 -15.17 22.62
N GLY A 185 -0.51 -15.14 23.38
CA GLY A 185 0.24 -16.34 23.73
C GLY A 185 1.30 -16.80 22.72
N LEU A 186 1.87 -15.90 21.91
CA LEU A 186 3.11 -16.18 21.20
C LEU A 186 4.25 -16.36 22.22
N ASN A 187 4.44 -17.59 22.68
CA ASN A 187 5.60 -18.01 23.47
C ASN A 187 6.85 -18.06 22.57
N ILE A 188 7.29 -16.89 22.05
CA ILE A 188 8.56 -16.76 21.36
C ILE A 188 9.66 -16.52 22.39
N LEU A 189 10.80 -17.18 22.21
CA LEU A 189 11.96 -16.95 23.07
C LEU A 189 12.61 -15.61 22.72
N LEU A 190 13.19 -14.91 23.71
CA LEU A 190 13.90 -13.64 23.49
C LEU A 190 14.97 -13.74 22.37
N LYS A 191 15.65 -14.89 22.27
CA LYS A 191 16.63 -15.17 21.21
C LYS A 191 16.00 -15.17 19.81
N GLU A 192 14.77 -15.68 19.68
CA GLU A 192 14.03 -15.76 18.41
C GLU A 192 13.56 -14.37 18.01
N TYR A 193 13.12 -13.57 18.99
CA TYR A 193 12.80 -12.16 18.80
C TYR A 193 14.00 -11.35 18.30
N HIS A 194 15.17 -11.49 18.94
CA HIS A 194 16.41 -10.81 18.52
C HIS A 194 16.82 -11.19 17.09
N ASN A 195 16.80 -12.49 16.78
CA ASN A 195 17.11 -12.98 15.44
C ASN A 195 16.13 -12.43 14.39
N SER A 196 14.84 -12.36 14.72
CA SER A 196 13.83 -11.75 13.85
C SER A 196 14.12 -10.27 13.63
N ALA A 197 14.41 -9.50 14.69
CA ALA A 197 14.68 -8.07 14.56
C ALA A 197 15.93 -7.79 13.70
N ILE A 198 17.01 -8.55 13.89
CA ILE A 198 18.22 -8.43 13.07
C ILE A 198 17.96 -8.83 11.61
N LYS A 199 17.19 -9.90 11.38
CA LYS A 199 16.80 -10.33 10.04
C LYS A 199 15.93 -9.28 9.32
N THR A 200 14.99 -8.67 10.03
CA THR A 200 14.04 -7.70 9.48
C THR A 200 14.69 -6.34 9.20
N TYR A 201 15.47 -5.81 10.15
CA TYR A 201 16.00 -4.45 10.07
C TYR A 201 17.47 -4.40 9.57
N GLY A 202 18.11 -5.55 9.38
CA GLY A 202 19.54 -5.63 9.14
C GLY A 202 20.35 -5.46 10.44
N SER A 203 21.65 -5.73 10.39
CA SER A 203 22.50 -5.75 11.58
C SER A 203 22.58 -4.39 12.27
N GLU A 204 22.72 -3.30 11.52
CA GLU A 204 22.84 -1.95 12.08
C GLU A 204 21.54 -1.49 12.76
N TRP A 205 20.43 -1.47 12.04
CA TRP A 205 19.16 -1.01 12.59
C TRP A 205 18.57 -2.01 13.60
N GLY A 206 18.81 -3.31 13.42
CA GLY A 206 18.45 -4.34 14.39
C GLY A 206 19.17 -4.12 15.72
N GLN A 207 20.47 -3.84 15.71
CA GLN A 207 21.20 -3.51 16.94
C GLN A 207 20.73 -2.19 17.56
N ARG A 208 20.46 -1.15 16.77
CA ARG A 208 19.90 0.10 17.27
C ARG A 208 18.53 -0.11 17.92
N PHE A 209 17.65 -0.90 17.29
CA PHE A 209 16.35 -1.25 17.86
C PHE A 209 16.50 -2.01 19.18
N LEU A 210 17.38 -3.00 19.23
CA LEU A 210 17.68 -3.77 20.45
C LEU A 210 18.33 -2.91 21.55
N HIS A 211 19.09 -1.88 21.21
CA HIS A 211 19.64 -0.92 22.18
C HIS A 211 18.54 -0.17 22.95
N TRP A 212 17.46 0.23 22.26
CA TRP A 212 16.31 0.90 22.88
C TRP A 212 15.31 -0.06 23.51
N TYR A 213 15.44 -1.36 23.25
CA TYR A 213 14.50 -2.39 23.71
C TYR A 213 14.25 -2.39 25.22
N PRO A 214 15.25 -2.22 26.12
CA PRO A 214 14.99 -2.10 27.56
C PRO A 214 14.12 -0.88 27.92
N ALA A 215 14.33 0.26 27.25
CA ALA A 215 13.52 1.46 27.46
C ALA A 215 12.11 1.28 26.89
N PHE A 216 11.95 0.56 25.78
CA PHE A 216 10.64 0.19 25.24
C PHE A 216 9.84 -0.71 26.20
N LEU A 217 10.49 -1.74 26.78
CA LEU A 217 9.86 -2.64 27.75
C LEU A 217 9.47 -1.94 29.07
N HIS A 218 10.08 -0.80 29.40
CA HIS A 218 9.65 0.02 30.54
C HIS A 218 8.21 0.55 30.35
N TRP A 219 7.86 0.96 29.12
CA TRP A 219 6.53 1.45 28.77
C TRP A 219 5.57 0.34 28.35
N TYR A 220 6.11 -0.80 27.86
CA TYR A 220 5.36 -1.96 27.39
C TYR A 220 5.91 -3.25 28.02
N PRO A 221 5.68 -3.48 29.33
CA PRO A 221 6.28 -4.60 30.05
C PRO A 221 5.80 -5.95 29.49
N ALA A 222 6.75 -6.84 29.20
CA ALA A 222 6.45 -8.23 28.87
C ALA A 222 5.94 -8.98 30.13
N LEU A 223 5.13 -10.03 29.93
CA LEU A 223 4.58 -10.83 31.03
C LEU A 223 5.67 -11.63 31.78
N ASP A 224 6.74 -12.06 31.09
CA ASP A 224 7.91 -12.68 31.73
C ASP A 224 9.20 -12.46 30.92
N SER A 225 10.35 -12.88 31.48
CA SER A 225 11.69 -12.71 30.88
C SER A 225 12.09 -13.81 29.89
N LYS A 226 11.19 -14.76 29.61
CA LYS A 226 11.41 -15.91 28.73
C LYS A 226 10.48 -15.89 27.50
N SER A 227 9.38 -15.15 27.56
CA SER A 227 8.34 -15.01 26.55
C SER A 227 7.94 -13.53 26.42
N ALA A 228 7.95 -13.02 25.19
CA ALA A 228 7.45 -11.68 24.93
C ALA A 228 5.94 -11.77 24.69
N SER A 229 5.12 -11.13 25.55
CA SER A 229 3.68 -10.96 25.30
C SER A 229 3.49 -9.94 24.18
N ILE A 230 3.64 -10.40 22.95
CA ILE A 230 3.48 -9.57 21.76
C ILE A 230 2.04 -9.69 21.26
N ALA A 231 1.36 -8.55 21.09
CA ALA A 231 0.51 -8.39 19.94
C ALA A 231 1.46 -8.31 18.74
N TYR A 232 1.73 -9.47 18.11
CA TYR A 232 2.59 -9.50 16.94
C TYR A 232 1.80 -8.94 15.77
N ASN A 233 1.94 -7.65 15.51
CA ASN A 233 1.58 -7.11 14.21
C ASN A 233 2.51 -7.80 13.20
N THR A 234 2.02 -8.83 12.51
CA THR A 234 2.72 -9.54 11.43
C THR A 234 2.98 -8.68 10.19
N GLN A 235 2.98 -7.34 10.31
CA GLN A 235 3.04 -6.47 9.15
C GLN A 235 4.33 -6.63 8.32
N TRP A 236 5.37 -7.33 8.80
CA TRP A 236 6.68 -7.28 8.15
C TRP A 236 7.51 -8.59 8.24
N THR A 237 6.90 -9.73 7.91
CA THR A 237 7.66 -10.92 7.44
C THR A 237 7.49 -11.10 5.95
#